data_AF-A0A0G0DDS5-F1
#
_entry.id   AF-A0A0G0DDS5-F1
#
_cell.length_a   1.000
_cell.length_b   1.000
_cell.length_c   1.000
_cell.angle_alpha   90.00
_cell.angle_beta   90.00
_cell.angle_gamma   90.00
#
_symmetry.space_group_name_H-M   'P 1'
#
loop_
_entity.id
_entity.type
_entity.pdbx_description
1 polymer ?
#
loop_
_entity_poly.entity_id
_entity_poly.type
_entity_poly.pdbx_seq_one_letter_code
_entity_poly.pdbx_strand_id
1 'polypeptide(L)'
;MIEDEPFAVLWGDEFIYAKPPRLAQMIKVYEKFGGIVISGVKIENKGDLKRYGIADLTHVENNVYKINKIVEKPEINEAPSNIATHGGYILPPEIFSALRKVKPGKGKEIWLTDAINLLKGEGVPVYTVVIENGKYYDTGNKFEYLKTVIEFALQHEEINGNFKTFLKSLKI
;
A
#
# COMPACT_ATOMS: atom_id res chain seq x y z
N MET A 1 -6.15 -23.79 1.43
CA MET A 1 -4.83 -23.37 0.90
C MET A 1 -5.11 -22.42 -0.24
N ILE A 2 -4.23 -21.45 -0.49
CA ILE A 2 -4.28 -20.68 -1.74
C ILE A 2 -3.67 -21.61 -2.78
N GLU A 3 -4.48 -22.13 -3.69
CA GLU A 3 -4.06 -23.07 -4.73
C GLU A 3 -3.49 -22.28 -5.93
N ASP A 4 -3.88 -22.62 -7.16
CA ASP A 4 -3.46 -21.94 -8.39
C ASP A 4 -4.33 -20.71 -8.70
N GLU A 5 -4.80 -20.01 -7.66
CA GLU A 5 -5.66 -18.82 -7.79
C GLU A 5 -4.93 -17.55 -7.37
N PRO A 6 -5.24 -16.40 -8.01
CA PRO A 6 -4.74 -15.12 -7.54
C PRO A 6 -5.32 -14.76 -6.17
N PHE A 7 -4.52 -14.06 -5.37
CA PHE A 7 -4.88 -13.75 -4.00
C PHE A 7 -4.42 -12.36 -3.59
N ALA A 8 -5.13 -11.80 -2.61
CA ALA A 8 -4.77 -10.53 -2.01
C ALA A 8 -3.86 -10.74 -0.78
N VAL A 9 -2.85 -9.89 -0.63
CA VAL A 9 -2.06 -9.76 0.59
C VAL A 9 -2.21 -8.33 1.07
N LEU A 10 -2.59 -8.15 2.33
CA LEU A 10 -2.74 -6.85 2.96
C LEU A 10 -1.92 -6.82 4.24
N TRP A 11 -1.03 -5.84 4.38
CA TRP A 11 -0.39 -5.56 5.66
C TRP A 11 -1.41 -4.99 6.66
N GLY A 12 -1.48 -5.60 7.85
CA GLY A 12 -2.48 -5.27 8.85
C GLY A 12 -2.25 -3.93 9.55
N ASP A 13 -1.01 -3.43 9.51
CA ASP A 13 -0.58 -2.15 10.06
C ASP A 13 -0.68 -0.98 9.07
N GLU A 14 -0.94 -1.26 7.79
CA GLU A 14 -1.19 -0.24 6.77
C GLU A 14 -2.69 -0.11 6.46
N PHE A 15 -3.31 0.82 7.17
CA PHE A 15 -4.73 1.03 7.08
C PHE A 15 -5.06 2.13 6.08
N ILE A 16 -5.79 1.78 5.01
CA ILE A 16 -6.27 2.74 4.01
C ILE A 16 -7.79 2.70 4.02
N TYR A 17 -8.40 3.77 4.53
CA TYR A 17 -9.85 3.92 4.53
C TYR A 17 -10.27 4.66 3.26
N ALA A 18 -11.04 3.99 2.41
CA ALA A 18 -11.45 4.52 1.11
C ALA A 18 -12.87 4.08 0.74
N LYS A 19 -13.56 4.88 -0.09
CA LYS A 19 -14.85 4.54 -0.69
C LYS A 19 -14.80 4.78 -2.22
N PRO A 20 -14.83 3.74 -3.07
CA PRO A 20 -14.91 2.31 -2.75
C PRO A 20 -13.67 1.78 -2.01
N PRO A 21 -13.74 0.62 -1.30
CA PRO A 21 -12.62 0.09 -0.52
C PRO A 21 -11.35 -0.13 -1.36
N ARG A 22 -10.17 0.06 -0.73
CA ARG A 22 -8.84 -0.12 -1.37
C ARG A 22 -8.77 -1.39 -2.23
N LEU A 23 -9.11 -2.54 -1.63
CA LEU A 23 -8.97 -3.83 -2.31
C LEU A 23 -9.90 -3.94 -3.52
N ALA A 24 -11.12 -3.39 -3.45
CA ALA A 24 -12.05 -3.40 -4.59
C ALA A 24 -11.53 -2.57 -5.77
N GLN A 25 -10.84 -1.44 -5.51
CA GLN A 25 -10.19 -0.66 -6.56
C GLN A 25 -9.06 -1.46 -7.21
N MET A 26 -8.27 -2.18 -6.42
CA MET A 26 -7.17 -3.03 -6.92
C MET A 26 -7.68 -4.21 -7.74
N ILE A 27 -8.76 -4.89 -7.29
CA ILE A 27 -9.34 -6.04 -7.99
C ILE A 27 -9.74 -5.66 -9.41
N LYS A 28 -10.39 -4.50 -9.60
CA LYS A 28 -10.75 -4.01 -10.94
C LYS A 28 -9.55 -3.87 -11.89
N VAL A 29 -8.40 -3.45 -11.36
CA VAL A 29 -7.16 -3.33 -12.14
C VAL A 29 -6.60 -4.70 -12.48
N TYR A 30 -6.61 -5.63 -11.51
CA TYR A 30 -6.16 -7.00 -11.74
C TYR A 30 -7.05 -7.71 -12.77
N GLU A 31 -8.37 -7.59 -12.68
CA GLU A 31 -9.32 -8.18 -13.64
C GLU A 31 -9.12 -7.65 -15.06
N LYS A 32 -8.72 -6.39 -15.22
CA LYS A 32 -8.52 -5.76 -16.53
C LYS A 32 -7.15 -6.06 -17.13
N PHE A 33 -6.08 -6.02 -16.34
CA PHE A 33 -4.71 -6.04 -16.84
C PHE A 33 -3.91 -7.30 -16.45
N GLY A 34 -4.40 -8.07 -15.47
CA GLY A 34 -3.67 -9.19 -14.88
C GLY A 34 -2.36 -8.77 -14.20
N GLY A 35 -1.43 -9.71 -14.11
CA GLY A 35 -0.09 -9.48 -13.55
C GLY A 35 -0.12 -9.28 -12.03
N ILE A 36 0.70 -8.34 -11.54
CA ILE A 36 0.77 -7.98 -10.12
C ILE A 36 0.19 -6.58 -9.95
N VAL A 37 -0.66 -6.37 -8.94
CA VAL A 37 -1.19 -5.05 -8.60
C VAL A 37 -0.75 -4.65 -7.19
N ILE A 38 -0.17 -3.47 -7.05
CA ILE A 38 0.28 -2.90 -5.78
C ILE A 38 -0.50 -1.61 -5.49
N SER A 39 -1.04 -1.46 -4.29
CA SER A 39 -1.75 -0.24 -3.91
C SER A 39 -0.81 0.96 -3.89
N GLY A 40 -1.22 2.06 -4.53
CA GLY A 40 -0.50 3.31 -4.56
C GLY A 40 -1.21 4.37 -3.71
N VAL A 41 -0.44 5.17 -2.96
CA VAL A 41 -0.95 6.33 -2.23
C VAL A 41 -0.16 7.55 -2.67
N LYS A 42 -0.87 8.63 -2.99
CA LYS A 42 -0.24 9.90 -3.31
C LYS A 42 0.24 10.56 -2.02
N ILE A 43 1.53 10.87 -1.95
CA ILE A 43 2.12 11.60 -0.84
C ILE A 43 1.97 13.11 -1.10
N GLU A 44 1.22 13.79 -0.23
CA GLU A 44 0.96 15.22 -0.37
C GLU A 44 2.15 16.07 0.10
N ASN A 45 2.74 15.70 1.24
CA ASN A 45 3.89 16.41 1.80
C ASN A 45 5.20 15.78 1.30
N LYS A 46 5.99 16.56 0.54
CA LYS A 46 7.31 16.11 0.03
C LYS A 46 8.25 15.60 1.13
N GLY A 47 8.16 16.15 2.34
CA GLY A 47 8.98 15.71 3.49
C GLY A 47 8.72 14.27 3.93
N ASP A 48 7.57 13.72 3.58
CA ASP A 48 7.19 12.34 3.93
C ASP A 48 7.67 11.30 2.89
N LEU A 49 8.18 11.71 1.72
CA LEU A 49 8.61 10.79 0.66
C LEU A 49 9.69 9.81 1.14
N LYS A 50 10.63 10.27 1.98
CA LYS A 50 11.71 9.46 2.57
C LYS A 50 11.24 8.34 3.51
N ARG A 51 9.93 8.27 3.81
CA ARG A 51 9.36 7.26 4.71
C ARG A 51 8.97 5.98 3.96
N TYR A 52 8.76 6.06 2.64
CA TYR A 52 8.08 5.02 1.86
C TYR A 52 8.91 4.55 0.66
N GLY A 53 8.50 3.43 0.06
CA GLY A 53 8.94 3.02 -1.27
C GLY A 53 8.22 3.86 -2.33
N ILE A 54 8.97 4.68 -3.06
CA ILE A 54 8.42 5.58 -4.09
C ILE A 54 8.61 4.96 -5.46
N ALA A 55 7.52 4.85 -6.21
CA ALA A 55 7.53 4.19 -7.51
C ALA A 55 7.93 5.13 -8.65
N ASP A 56 8.75 4.62 -9.55
CA ASP A 56 8.95 5.15 -10.90
C ASP A 56 7.88 4.55 -11.82
N LEU A 57 7.14 5.40 -12.53
CA LEU A 57 5.85 5.07 -13.11
C LEU A 57 5.76 5.47 -14.59
N THR A 58 5.15 4.59 -15.37
CA THR A 58 4.63 4.92 -16.70
C THR A 58 3.12 4.93 -16.65
N HIS A 59 2.49 6.03 -17.04
CA HIS A 59 1.03 6.16 -17.06
C HIS A 59 0.41 5.13 -18.02
N VAL A 60 -0.72 4.53 -17.61
CA VAL A 60 -1.48 3.58 -18.42
C VAL A 60 -2.83 4.20 -18.77
N GLU A 61 -3.67 4.41 -17.75
CA GLU A 61 -4.97 5.08 -17.89
C GLU A 61 -5.46 5.52 -16.51
N ASN A 62 -6.32 6.55 -16.46
CA ASN A 62 -6.92 7.03 -15.20
C ASN A 62 -5.86 7.20 -14.08
N ASN A 63 -6.09 6.54 -12.94
CA ASN A 63 -5.22 6.45 -11.78
C ASN A 63 -4.33 5.18 -11.77
N VAL A 64 -4.16 4.51 -12.91
CA VAL A 64 -3.39 3.27 -13.07
C VAL A 64 -2.07 3.54 -13.79
N TYR A 65 -1.00 2.97 -13.24
CA TYR A 65 0.35 3.14 -13.75
C TYR A 65 1.07 1.79 -13.77
N LYS A 66 1.99 1.60 -14.73
CA LYS A 66 2.95 0.50 -14.71
C LYS A 66 4.14 0.90 -13.84
N ILE A 67 4.56 0.01 -12.94
CA ILE A 67 5.74 0.21 -12.09
C ILE A 67 7.00 -0.20 -12.86
N ASN A 68 7.89 0.76 -13.09
CA ASN A 68 9.21 0.52 -13.68
C ASN A 68 10.18 0.02 -12.62
N LYS A 69 10.25 0.71 -11.48
CA LYS A 69 11.04 0.35 -10.30
C LYS A 69 10.44 1.00 -9.05
N ILE A 70 10.79 0.47 -7.88
CA ILE A 70 10.47 1.08 -6.58
C ILE A 70 11.80 1.50 -5.96
N VAL A 71 11.87 2.74 -5.50
CA VAL A 71 13.04 3.28 -4.79
C VAL A 71 12.67 3.34 -3.31
N GLU A 72 13.37 2.58 -2.48
CA GLU A 72 13.11 2.51 -1.04
C GLU A 72 13.66 3.73 -0.32
N LYS A 73 12.77 4.50 0.32
CA LYS A 73 13.13 5.65 1.19
C LYS A 73 14.11 6.63 0.52
N PRO A 74 13.77 7.15 -0.68
CA PRO A 74 14.66 8.06 -1.39
C PRO A 74 14.81 9.39 -0.65
N GLU A 75 15.92 10.08 -0.91
CA GLU A 75 15.99 11.51 -0.60
C GLU A 75 14.96 12.28 -1.42
N ILE A 76 14.50 13.43 -0.91
CA ILE A 76 13.37 14.19 -1.48
C ILE A 76 13.61 14.56 -2.95
N ASN A 77 14.86 14.87 -3.31
CA ASN A 77 15.29 15.23 -4.66
C ASN A 77 15.55 14.02 -5.58
N GLU A 78 15.65 12.81 -5.03
CA GLU A 78 15.89 11.57 -5.76
C GLU A 78 14.61 10.74 -5.95
N ALA A 79 13.50 11.17 -5.32
CA ALA A 79 12.20 10.53 -5.45
C ALA A 79 11.71 10.57 -6.92
N PRO A 80 11.47 9.41 -7.57
CA PRO A 80 11.08 9.37 -8.98
C PRO A 80 9.65 9.86 -9.23
N SER A 81 8.83 9.93 -8.17
CA SER A 81 7.47 10.47 -8.21
C SER A 81 7.03 10.90 -6.80
N ASN A 82 5.75 11.17 -6.62
CA ASN A 82 5.11 11.31 -5.31
C ASN A 82 4.12 10.19 -5.00
N ILE A 83 4.25 9.03 -5.67
CA ILE A 83 3.38 7.87 -5.44
C ILE A 83 4.17 6.83 -4.63
N ALA A 84 3.70 6.58 -3.42
CA ALA A 84 4.22 5.56 -2.54
C ALA A 84 3.47 4.25 -2.73
N THR A 85 4.19 3.15 -2.94
CA THR A 85 3.62 1.80 -2.96
C THR A 85 3.44 1.31 -1.53
N HIS A 86 2.20 0.96 -1.21
CA HIS A 86 1.76 0.48 0.10
C HIS A 86 1.35 -1.00 0.01
N GLY A 87 1.48 -1.71 1.12
CA GLY A 87 1.37 -3.13 1.39
C GLY A 87 0.06 -3.85 1.07
N GLY A 88 -0.76 -3.29 0.18
CA GLY A 88 -1.81 -4.01 -0.51
C GLY A 88 -1.26 -4.58 -1.82
N TYR A 89 -1.34 -5.90 -1.98
CA TYR A 89 -0.96 -6.63 -3.19
C TYR A 89 -2.11 -7.49 -3.70
N ILE A 90 -2.24 -7.61 -5.01
CA ILE A 90 -2.87 -8.76 -5.67
C ILE A 90 -1.78 -9.48 -6.43
N LEU A 91 -1.59 -10.75 -6.10
CA LEU A 91 -0.49 -11.56 -6.58
C LEU A 91 -1.04 -12.75 -7.38
N PRO A 92 -0.40 -13.09 -8.51
CA PRO A 92 -0.72 -14.29 -9.26
C PRO A 92 -0.01 -15.50 -8.61
N PRO A 93 -0.48 -16.74 -8.82
CA PRO A 93 0.02 -17.94 -8.13
C PRO A 93 1.52 -18.21 -8.38
N GLU A 94 2.08 -17.74 -9.50
CA GLU A 94 3.49 -17.85 -9.85
C GLU A 94 4.42 -17.21 -8.79
N ILE A 95 3.89 -16.31 -7.96
CA ILE A 95 4.65 -15.70 -6.85
C ILE A 95 5.23 -16.75 -5.90
N PHE A 96 4.54 -17.88 -5.68
CA PHE A 96 5.06 -18.94 -4.81
C PHE A 96 6.28 -19.63 -5.43
N SER A 97 6.32 -19.78 -6.75
CA SER A 97 7.49 -20.28 -7.46
C SER A 97 8.65 -19.30 -7.36
N ALA A 98 8.38 -18.01 -7.53
CA ALA A 98 9.38 -16.96 -7.35
C ALA A 98 9.94 -16.93 -5.92
N LEU A 99 9.08 -17.00 -4.89
CA LEU A 99 9.48 -17.04 -3.48
C LEU A 99 10.40 -18.22 -3.16
N ARG A 100 10.20 -19.39 -3.80
CA ARG A 100 11.09 -20.56 -3.64
C ARG A 100 12.45 -20.37 -4.30
N LYS A 101 12.56 -19.54 -5.33
CA LYS A 101 13.82 -19.23 -6.05
C LYS A 101 14.62 -18.12 -5.37
N VAL A 102 13.95 -17.21 -4.67
CA VAL A 102 14.60 -16.08 -3.97
C VAL A 102 15.53 -16.60 -2.87
N LYS A 103 16.76 -16.06 -2.84
CA LYS A 103 17.70 -16.31 -1.75
C LYS A 103 17.39 -15.37 -0.59
N PRO A 104 17.64 -15.77 0.67
CA PRO A 104 17.50 -14.87 1.81
C PRO A 104 18.27 -13.56 1.62
N GLY A 105 17.58 -12.45 1.74
CA GLY A 105 18.11 -11.10 1.56
C GLY A 105 18.56 -10.48 2.88
N LYS A 106 18.18 -9.22 3.10
CA LYS A 106 18.48 -8.48 4.33
C LYS A 106 17.93 -9.23 5.54
N GLY A 107 18.71 -9.33 6.61
CA GLY A 107 18.28 -10.02 7.83
C GLY A 107 18.17 -11.54 7.72
N LYS A 108 18.62 -12.16 6.61
CA LYS A 108 18.40 -13.58 6.30
C LYS A 108 16.92 -13.95 6.12
N GLU A 109 16.10 -12.98 5.72
CA GLU A 109 14.68 -13.17 5.46
C GLU A 109 14.39 -13.32 3.96
N ILE A 110 13.28 -13.98 3.61
CA ILE A 110 12.75 -14.01 2.24
C ILE A 110 11.86 -12.78 2.06
N TRP A 111 12.21 -11.93 1.10
CA TRP A 111 11.48 -10.69 0.83
C TRP A 111 10.52 -10.85 -0.34
N LEU A 112 9.25 -10.46 -0.14
CA LEU A 112 8.24 -10.49 -1.19
C LEU A 112 8.62 -9.61 -2.39
N THR A 113 9.26 -8.47 -2.13
CA THR A 113 9.75 -7.54 -3.15
C THR A 113 10.76 -8.19 -4.10
N ASP A 114 11.62 -9.06 -3.60
CA ASP A 114 12.59 -9.80 -4.42
C ASP A 114 11.87 -10.79 -5.36
N ALA A 115 10.83 -11.46 -4.87
CA ALA A 115 10.02 -12.37 -5.68
C ALA A 115 9.22 -11.62 -6.76
N ILE A 116 8.66 -10.46 -6.43
CA ILE A 116 7.98 -9.58 -7.40
C ILE A 116 8.95 -9.12 -8.48
N ASN A 117 10.17 -8.70 -8.10
CA ASN A 117 11.19 -8.27 -9.06
C ASN A 117 11.66 -9.41 -9.97
N LEU A 118 11.74 -10.63 -9.44
CA LEU A 118 12.03 -11.83 -10.24
C LEU A 118 10.96 -12.02 -11.32
N LEU A 119 9.67 -12.06 -10.93
CA LEU A 119 8.57 -12.22 -11.88
C LEU A 119 8.51 -11.08 -12.91
N LYS A 120 8.79 -9.84 -12.48
CA LYS A 120 8.89 -8.70 -13.39
C LYS A 120 9.99 -8.90 -14.43
N GLY A 121 11.14 -9.45 -14.03
CA GLY A 121 12.23 -9.83 -14.94
C GLY A 121 11.88 -10.96 -15.90
N GLU A 122 10.98 -11.86 -15.49
CA GLU A 122 10.41 -12.93 -16.33
C GLU A 122 9.27 -12.41 -17.26
N GLY A 123 8.94 -11.12 -17.19
CA GLY A 123 7.98 -10.45 -18.09
C GLY A 123 6.59 -10.22 -17.49
N VAL A 124 6.34 -10.60 -16.23
CA VAL A 124 5.07 -10.34 -15.56
C VAL A 124 4.91 -8.83 -15.30
N PRO A 125 3.85 -8.17 -15.80
CA PRO A 125 3.68 -6.75 -15.57
C PRO A 125 3.32 -6.46 -14.10
N VAL A 126 3.83 -5.35 -13.60
CA VAL A 126 3.52 -4.84 -12.26
C VAL A 126 2.83 -3.49 -12.41
N TYR A 127 1.63 -3.38 -11.88
CA TYR A 127 0.82 -2.17 -11.91
C TYR A 127 0.66 -1.60 -10.51
N THR A 128 0.43 -0.29 -10.45
CA THR A 128 -0.12 0.36 -9.29
C THR A 128 -1.40 1.10 -9.63
N VAL A 129 -2.31 1.13 -8.67
CA VAL A 129 -3.50 1.98 -8.71
C VAL A 129 -3.42 2.96 -7.55
N VAL A 130 -3.47 4.25 -7.87
CA VAL A 130 -3.51 5.30 -6.85
C VAL A 130 -4.90 5.30 -6.24
N ILE A 131 -5.01 4.92 -4.96
CA ILE A 131 -6.30 4.74 -4.30
C ILE A 131 -7.04 6.09 -4.23
N GLU A 132 -8.21 6.13 -4.85
CA GLU A 132 -9.07 7.32 -4.86
C GLU A 132 -9.94 7.37 -3.62
N ASN A 133 -10.32 8.59 -3.22
CA ASN A 133 -11.17 8.87 -2.06
C ASN A 133 -10.70 8.13 -0.79
N GLY A 134 -9.39 7.98 -0.67
CA GLY A 134 -8.73 7.21 0.36
C GLY A 134 -7.86 8.08 1.25
N LYS A 135 -7.77 7.71 2.52
CA LYS A 135 -6.78 8.24 3.45
C LYS A 135 -5.95 7.11 4.02
N TYR A 136 -4.63 7.28 3.96
CA TYR A 136 -3.67 6.36 4.56
C TYR A 136 -3.43 6.73 6.03
N TYR A 137 -3.41 5.70 6.87
CA TYR A 137 -3.11 5.74 8.28
C TYR A 137 -1.99 4.72 8.57
N ASP A 138 -0.85 5.23 9.04
CA ASP A 138 0.30 4.45 9.47
C ASP A 138 0.01 3.91 10.89
N THR A 139 -0.63 2.75 10.99
CA THR A 139 -0.98 2.16 12.30
C THR A 139 0.15 1.32 12.91
N GLY A 140 1.27 1.17 12.21
CA GLY A 140 2.52 0.63 12.75
C GLY A 140 3.25 1.63 13.66
N ASN A 141 3.03 2.93 13.45
CA ASN A 141 3.52 3.99 14.34
C ASN A 141 2.55 4.25 15.51
N LYS A 142 3.06 4.23 16.75
CA LYS A 142 2.24 4.41 17.97
C LYS A 142 1.45 5.73 17.99
N PHE A 143 2.06 6.83 17.55
CA PHE A 143 1.43 8.14 17.59
C PHE A 143 0.36 8.28 16.51
N GLU A 144 0.67 7.84 15.29
CA GLU A 144 -0.29 7.82 14.19
C GLU A 144 -1.45 6.84 14.43
N TYR A 145 -1.19 5.70 15.09
CA TYR A 145 -2.24 4.79 15.57
C TYR A 145 -3.22 5.51 16.51
N LEU A 146 -2.74 6.24 17.52
CA LEU A 146 -3.62 6.97 18.45
C LEU A 146 -4.44 8.05 17.74
N LYS A 147 -3.84 8.80 16.79
CA LYS A 147 -4.59 9.75 15.96
C LYS A 147 -5.68 9.06 15.17
N THR A 148 -5.37 7.91 14.58
CA THR A 148 -6.31 7.10 13.80
C THR A 148 -7.49 6.67 14.66
N VAL A 149 -7.24 6.13 15.86
CA VAL A 149 -8.29 5.73 16.81
C VAL A 149 -9.18 6.93 17.19
N ILE A 150 -8.58 8.08 17.49
CA ILE A 150 -9.34 9.30 17.85
C ILE A 150 -10.21 9.75 16.67
N GLU A 151 -9.67 9.79 15.46
CA GLU A 151 -10.38 10.22 14.27
C GLU A 151 -11.58 9.31 13.98
N PHE A 152 -11.40 8.00 14.05
CA PHE A 152 -12.47 7.02 13.86
C PHE A 152 -13.53 7.08 14.96
N ALA A 153 -13.11 7.25 16.22
CA ALA A 153 -14.06 7.41 17.33
C ALA A 153 -14.91 8.68 17.18
N LEU A 154 -14.35 9.76 16.63
CA LEU A 154 -15.11 11.00 16.33
C LEU A 154 -16.04 10.87 15.12
N GLN A 155 -15.86 9.88 14.26
CA GLN A 155 -16.73 9.59 13.11
C GLN A 155 -17.78 8.51 13.41
N HIS A 156 -17.60 7.71 14.44
CA HIS A 156 -18.45 6.57 14.75
C HIS A 156 -19.81 7.01 15.30
N GLU A 157 -20.91 6.49 14.73
CA GLU A 157 -22.28 6.95 14.97
C GLU A 157 -22.68 6.93 16.45
N GLU A 158 -22.37 5.85 17.17
CA GLU A 158 -22.79 5.67 18.57
C GLU A 158 -21.91 6.38 19.60
N ILE A 159 -20.60 6.51 19.35
CA ILE A 159 -19.64 6.96 20.38
C ILE A 159 -19.19 8.41 20.20
N ASN A 160 -19.36 9.00 19.00
CA ASN A 160 -18.80 10.32 18.71
C ASN A 160 -19.23 11.42 19.70
N GLY A 161 -20.48 11.39 20.18
CA GLY A 161 -21.04 12.43 21.05
C GLY A 161 -20.40 12.41 22.43
N ASN A 162 -20.46 11.25 23.11
CA ASN A 162 -19.84 11.07 24.42
C ASN A 162 -18.33 11.24 24.36
N PHE A 163 -17.68 10.73 23.29
CA PHE A 163 -16.24 10.84 23.11
C PHE A 163 -15.79 12.29 22.92
N LYS A 164 -16.52 13.08 22.12
CA LYS A 164 -16.23 14.52 21.94
C LYS A 164 -16.40 15.32 23.22
N THR A 165 -17.41 15.00 24.04
CA THR A 165 -17.60 15.60 25.37
C THR A 165 -16.42 15.27 26.29
N PHE A 166 -15.99 14.01 26.31
CA PHE A 166 -14.82 13.58 27.08
C PHE A 166 -13.55 14.34 26.66
N LEU A 167 -13.23 14.41 25.36
CA LEU A 167 -12.04 15.11 24.87
C LEU A 167 -12.01 16.60 25.28
N LYS A 168 -13.17 17.29 25.27
CA LYS A 168 -13.28 18.69 25.72
C LYS A 168 -13.11 18.88 27.22
N SER A 169 -13.31 17.83 28.02
CA SER A 169 -13.14 17.89 29.47
C SER A 169 -11.69 17.73 29.92
N LEU A 170 -10.80 17.27 29.01
CA LEU A 170 -9.38 17.11 29.30
C LEU A 170 -8.73 18.48 29.53
N LYS A 171 -8.00 18.62 30.64
CA LYS A 171 -7.14 19.78 30.93
C LYS A 171 -5.74 19.46 30.41
N ILE A 172 -5.48 19.85 29.18
CA ILE A 172 -4.21 19.67 28.44
C ILE A 172 -3.62 21.03 28.09
#